data_AF-A0A7X9ATR4-F1
#
_entry.id   AF-A0A7X9ATR4-F1
#
_cell.length_a   1.000
_cell.length_b   1.000
_cell.length_c   1.000
_cell.angle_alpha   90.00
_cell.angle_beta   90.00
_cell.angle_gamma   90.00
#
_symmetry.space_group_name_H-M   'P 1'
#
loop_
_entity.id
_entity.type
_entity.pdbx_description
1 polymer ?
#
loop_
_entity_poly.entity_id
_entity_poly.type
_entity_poly.pdbx_seq_one_letter_code
_entity_poly.pdbx_strand_id
1 'polypeptide(L)'
;MKNKWHNLVLSLLAMMSLVLGLNLGTAYAQGGRRAASQQKQPKTSNWRFDAWGRGEEVVKMLEKLRVEDPQEYERLEQLRKSDVKKFFHEVRCRLPRREGFSSKIGPIEQRCQELSRSYLAAKDDAEKARTEAELRKALKESFDLVISDAQARIERLQKQVANLQAKEEQILAERLQMFLSGEQDGALAPPAKP
;
A
#
# COMPACT_ATOMS: atom_id res chain seq x y z
N MET A 1 -36.04 -29.86 -48.10
CA MET A 1 -36.00 -29.33 -46.72
C MET A 1 -35.16 -28.06 -46.68
N LYS A 2 -35.75 -26.97 -47.14
CA LYS A 2 -35.33 -25.57 -47.04
C LYS A 2 -36.66 -24.82 -46.82
N ASN A 3 -36.69 -23.77 -45.98
CA ASN A 3 -37.85 -22.92 -45.63
C ASN A 3 -38.44 -23.09 -44.21
N LYS A 4 -37.60 -23.11 -43.16
CA LYS A 4 -38.06 -22.83 -41.77
C LYS A 4 -37.26 -21.77 -41.01
N TRP A 5 -36.30 -21.10 -41.65
CA TRP A 5 -35.38 -20.17 -40.98
C TRP A 5 -35.59 -18.69 -41.34
N HIS A 6 -36.66 -18.33 -42.05
CA HIS A 6 -36.91 -16.93 -42.45
C HIS A 6 -38.10 -16.29 -41.70
N ASN A 7 -38.88 -17.05 -40.92
CA ASN A 7 -40.03 -16.54 -40.16
C ASN A 7 -39.75 -16.21 -38.68
N LEU A 8 -38.53 -16.41 -38.19
CA LEU A 8 -38.14 -16.05 -36.82
C LEU A 8 -37.38 -14.72 -36.73
N VAL A 9 -36.82 -14.22 -37.84
CA VAL A 9 -36.04 -12.96 -37.88
C VAL A 9 -36.94 -11.73 -38.07
N LEU A 10 -38.21 -11.91 -38.48
CA LEU A 10 -39.17 -10.82 -38.70
C LEU A 10 -40.09 -10.51 -37.51
N SER A 11 -39.98 -11.24 -36.38
CA SER A 11 -40.86 -11.08 -35.21
C SER A 11 -40.29 -10.15 -34.12
N LEU A 12 -38.97 -9.92 -34.07
CA LEU A 12 -38.35 -9.10 -33.02
C LEU A 12 -38.12 -7.63 -33.40
N LEU A 13 -38.32 -7.26 -34.67
CA LEU A 13 -38.23 -5.88 -35.18
C LEU A 13 -39.56 -5.10 -35.11
N ALA A 14 -40.59 -5.68 -34.49
CA ALA A 14 -41.90 -5.04 -34.25
C ALA A 14 -42.11 -4.59 -32.79
N MET A 15 -41.11 -4.73 -31.92
CA MET A 15 -41.11 -4.14 -30.56
C MET A 15 -40.29 -2.84 -30.45
N MET A 16 -40.03 -2.20 -31.59
CA MET A 16 -39.65 -0.79 -31.65
C MET A 16 -40.72 -0.02 -32.41
N SER A 17 -41.35 0.93 -31.73
CA SER A 17 -42.22 2.01 -32.25
C SER A 17 -43.73 1.76 -32.17
N LEU A 18 -44.33 2.14 -31.03
CA LEU A 18 -45.73 2.55 -30.78
C LEU A 18 -45.91 2.43 -29.25
N VAL A 19 -46.20 3.42 -28.40
CA VAL A 19 -46.77 4.77 -28.42
C VAL A 19 -46.41 5.33 -27.03
N LEU A 20 -45.60 6.39 -26.88
CA LEU A 20 -46.02 7.80 -26.84
C LEU A 20 -47.43 8.06 -26.29
N GLY A 21 -47.65 7.79 -25.01
CA GLY A 21 -48.78 8.33 -24.24
C GLY A 21 -48.31 9.41 -23.28
N LEU A 22 -48.65 10.66 -23.56
CA LEU A 22 -48.39 11.85 -22.76
C LEU A 22 -48.89 11.73 -21.32
N ASN A 23 -48.06 12.17 -20.36
CA ASN A 23 -48.53 12.85 -19.15
C ASN A 23 -47.65 14.08 -18.94
N LEU A 24 -48.19 15.23 -19.34
CA LEU A 24 -47.68 16.57 -19.01
C LEU A 24 -48.11 16.89 -17.58
N GLY A 25 -47.13 17.03 -16.70
CA GLY A 25 -47.27 17.72 -15.42
C GLY A 25 -46.07 18.64 -15.25
N THR A 26 -46.23 19.91 -15.59
CA THR A 26 -45.25 20.98 -15.34
C THR A 26 -45.36 21.47 -13.91
N ALA A 27 -44.26 21.46 -13.16
CA ALA A 27 -43.99 22.45 -12.11
C ALA A 27 -42.49 22.55 -11.85
N TYR A 28 -41.97 23.77 -12.00
CA TYR A 28 -40.63 24.22 -11.61
C TYR A 28 -40.43 24.15 -10.09
N ALA A 29 -39.22 23.78 -9.65
CA ALA A 29 -38.45 24.33 -8.52
C ALA A 29 -37.41 23.27 -8.06
N GLN A 30 -36.12 23.50 -8.30
CA GLN A 30 -35.20 24.20 -7.40
C GLN A 30 -34.41 23.20 -6.51
N GLY A 31 -33.10 23.20 -6.72
CA GLY A 31 -32.06 22.89 -5.73
C GLY A 31 -32.26 21.65 -4.85
N GLY A 32 -31.63 20.53 -5.23
CA GLY A 32 -31.61 19.40 -4.32
C GLY A 32 -30.70 18.26 -4.75
N ARG A 33 -29.49 18.26 -4.20
CA ARG A 33 -28.64 17.09 -3.94
C ARG A 33 -28.20 16.30 -5.17
N ARG A 34 -26.95 16.56 -5.58
CA ARG A 34 -26.08 15.46 -6.02
C ARG A 34 -26.21 14.37 -4.95
N ALA A 35 -26.91 13.29 -5.27
CA ALA A 35 -26.77 12.06 -4.53
C ALA A 35 -25.27 11.73 -4.60
N ALA A 36 -24.56 12.03 -3.52
CA ALA A 36 -23.29 11.40 -3.25
C ALA A 36 -23.63 9.92 -3.20
N SER A 37 -23.49 9.24 -4.34
CA SER A 37 -23.40 7.80 -4.36
C SER A 37 -22.27 7.49 -3.40
N GLN A 38 -22.63 7.01 -2.21
CA GLN A 38 -21.76 6.19 -1.40
C GLN A 38 -21.44 4.97 -2.26
N GLN A 39 -20.52 5.17 -3.20
CA GLN A 39 -19.87 4.12 -3.92
C GLN A 39 -19.16 3.35 -2.82
N LYS A 40 -19.78 2.25 -2.39
CA LYS A 40 -19.18 1.33 -1.44
C LYS A 40 -17.79 1.06 -1.97
N GLN A 41 -16.81 1.48 -1.19
CA GLN A 41 -15.40 1.38 -1.51
C GLN A 41 -15.11 -0.05 -1.99
N PRO A 42 -14.34 -0.26 -3.07
CA PRO A 42 -13.80 -1.58 -3.31
C PRO A 42 -13.02 -1.95 -2.05
N LYS A 43 -13.44 -3.04 -1.37
CA LYS A 43 -12.73 -3.57 -0.21
C LYS A 43 -11.38 -4.07 -0.70
N THR A 44 -10.38 -3.21 -0.70
CA THR A 44 -9.03 -3.64 -1.02
C THR A 44 -8.55 -4.51 0.11
N SER A 45 -8.18 -5.74 -0.22
CA SER A 45 -7.66 -6.65 0.78
C SER A 45 -6.31 -6.09 1.29
N ASN A 46 -6.29 -5.59 2.53
CA ASN A 46 -5.12 -4.93 3.13
C ASN A 46 -3.90 -5.85 3.30
N TRP A 47 -4.02 -7.16 3.04
CA TRP A 47 -2.94 -8.13 3.17
C TRP A 47 -1.71 -7.78 2.33
N ARG A 48 -1.89 -7.14 1.16
CA ARG A 48 -0.75 -6.71 0.32
C ARG A 48 0.13 -5.68 1.03
N PHE A 49 -0.48 -4.82 1.84
CA PHE A 49 0.26 -3.84 2.64
C PHE A 49 0.79 -4.43 3.95
N ASP A 50 0.05 -5.38 4.53
CA ASP A 50 0.47 -6.09 5.74
C ASP A 50 1.68 -7.00 5.48
N ALA A 51 1.76 -7.64 4.30
CA ALA A 51 2.92 -8.41 3.86
C ALA A 51 4.20 -7.57 3.73
N TRP A 52 4.07 -6.24 3.62
CA TRP A 52 5.19 -5.30 3.55
C TRP A 52 5.55 -4.68 4.90
N GLY A 53 4.74 -5.01 5.91
CA GLY A 53 4.92 -4.58 7.28
C GLY A 53 4.77 -3.09 7.53
N ARG A 54 4.06 -2.39 6.63
CA ARG A 54 3.70 -0.96 6.75
C ARG A 54 2.20 -0.72 6.52
N GLY A 55 1.37 -1.77 6.58
CA GLY A 55 -0.05 -1.70 6.22
C GLY A 55 -0.82 -0.60 6.92
N GLU A 56 -0.69 -0.53 8.25
CA GLU A 56 -1.36 0.50 9.05
C GLU A 56 -0.87 1.92 8.71
N GLU A 57 0.43 2.10 8.44
CA GLU A 57 1.00 3.41 8.09
C GLU A 57 0.58 3.86 6.70
N VAL A 58 0.47 2.93 5.75
CA VAL A 58 -0.06 3.21 4.41
C VAL A 58 -1.53 3.62 4.49
N VAL A 59 -2.35 2.90 5.27
CA VAL A 59 -3.77 3.23 5.46
C VAL A 59 -3.92 4.62 6.07
N LYS A 60 -3.22 4.91 7.18
CA LYS A 60 -3.25 6.24 7.81
C LYS A 60 -2.79 7.35 6.86
N MET A 61 -1.77 7.09 6.04
CA MET A 61 -1.28 8.06 5.06
C MET A 61 -2.31 8.33 3.96
N LEU A 62 -2.95 7.29 3.42
CA LEU A 62 -4.00 7.43 2.41
C LEU A 62 -5.26 8.11 2.96
N GLU A 63 -5.64 7.84 4.21
CA GLU A 63 -6.76 8.52 4.87
C GLU A 63 -6.52 10.02 5.05
N LYS A 64 -5.31 10.40 5.45
CA LYS A 64 -4.90 11.82 5.53
C LYS A 64 -4.90 12.47 4.15
N LEU A 65 -4.28 11.81 3.17
CA LEU A 65 -4.20 12.32 1.80
C LEU A 65 -5.59 12.55 1.20
N ARG A 66 -6.56 11.69 1.50
CA ARG A 66 -7.95 11.87 1.06
C ARG A 66 -8.59 13.18 1.55
N VAL A 67 -8.20 13.65 2.73
CA VAL A 67 -8.74 14.89 3.32
C VAL A 67 -7.95 16.11 2.83
N GLU A 68 -6.63 15.98 2.76
CA GLU A 68 -5.72 17.10 2.45
C GLU A 68 -5.62 17.38 0.95
N ASP A 69 -5.57 16.33 0.12
CA ASP A 69 -5.48 16.41 -1.34
C ASP A 69 -6.28 15.27 -2.02
N PRO A 70 -7.59 15.48 -2.21
CA PRO A 70 -8.46 14.47 -2.82
C PRO A 70 -8.06 14.11 -4.26
N GLN A 71 -7.44 15.03 -5.01
CA GLN A 71 -7.04 14.79 -6.40
C GLN A 71 -5.85 13.85 -6.45
N GLU A 72 -4.85 14.07 -5.59
CA GLU A 72 -3.69 13.20 -5.48
C GLU A 72 -4.04 11.82 -4.92
N TYR A 73 -4.99 11.77 -3.97
CA TYR A 73 -5.58 10.51 -3.52
C TYR A 73 -6.22 9.73 -4.67
N GLU A 74 -7.04 10.40 -5.50
CA GLU A 74 -7.71 9.76 -6.62
C GLU A 74 -6.71 9.31 -7.70
N ARG A 75 -5.65 10.08 -7.95
CA ARG A 75 -4.53 9.68 -8.82
C ARG A 75 -3.82 8.42 -8.29
N LEU A 76 -3.55 8.34 -6.99
CA LEU A 76 -2.94 7.17 -6.39
C LEU A 76 -3.85 5.94 -6.42
N GLU A 77 -5.16 6.12 -6.23
CA GLU A 77 -6.15 5.05 -6.37
C GLU A 77 -6.25 4.55 -7.81
N GLN A 78 -6.15 5.44 -8.79
CA GLN A 78 -6.03 5.06 -10.21
C GLN A 78 -4.72 4.32 -10.47
N LEU A 79 -3.60 4.81 -9.92
CA LEU A 79 -2.30 4.17 -10.05
C LEU A 79 -2.28 2.77 -9.42
N ARG A 80 -2.98 2.58 -8.29
CA ARG A 80 -3.16 1.27 -7.66
C ARG A 80 -3.86 0.28 -8.57
N LYS A 81 -4.78 0.76 -9.40
CA LYS A 81 -5.48 -0.04 -10.42
C LYS A 81 -4.60 -0.27 -11.64
N SER A 82 -3.91 0.74 -12.17
CA SER A 82 -3.20 0.60 -13.45
C SER A 82 -1.77 0.04 -13.34
N ASP A 83 -1.03 0.42 -12.29
CA ASP A 83 0.37 0.03 -12.09
C ASP A 83 0.69 -0.08 -10.58
N VAL A 84 0.48 -1.29 -10.07
CA VAL A 84 0.71 -1.63 -8.66
C VAL A 84 2.16 -1.37 -8.23
N LYS A 85 3.15 -1.63 -9.09
CA LYS A 85 4.56 -1.45 -8.74
C LYS A 85 4.88 0.04 -8.55
N LYS A 86 4.38 0.88 -9.46
CA LYS A 86 4.57 2.33 -9.38
C LYS A 86 3.79 2.95 -8.22
N PHE A 87 2.55 2.51 -7.99
CA PHE A 87 1.76 2.88 -6.81
C PHE A 87 2.56 2.65 -5.52
N PHE A 88 3.10 1.44 -5.37
CA PHE A 88 3.87 1.08 -4.20
C PHE A 88 5.19 1.85 -4.06
N HIS A 89 5.87 2.13 -5.16
CA HIS A 89 7.07 2.96 -5.16
C HIS A 89 6.77 4.36 -4.62
N GLU A 90 5.71 4.98 -5.12
CA GLU A 90 5.30 6.33 -4.74
C GLU A 90 4.80 6.40 -3.29
N VAL A 91 4.02 5.42 -2.84
CA VAL A 91 3.61 5.26 -1.45
C VAL A 91 4.84 5.15 -0.53
N ARG A 92 5.82 4.33 -0.90
CA ARG A 92 7.07 4.15 -0.13
C ARG A 92 7.87 5.44 0.01
N CYS A 93 7.90 6.28 -1.03
CA CYS A 93 8.62 7.56 -1.01
C CYS A 93 7.95 8.62 -0.13
N ARG A 94 6.64 8.48 0.14
CA ARG A 94 5.85 9.39 0.99
C ARG A 94 5.77 8.98 2.44
N LEU A 95 5.95 7.69 2.72
CA LEU A 95 6.03 7.21 4.08
C LEU A 95 7.30 7.73 4.76
N PRO A 96 7.24 8.06 6.07
CA PRO A 96 8.44 8.41 6.80
C PRO A 96 9.47 7.29 6.65
N ARG A 97 10.75 7.68 6.53
CA ARG A 97 11.86 6.72 6.57
C ARG A 97 11.67 5.86 7.82
N ARG A 98 11.89 4.55 7.68
CA ARG A 98 11.78 3.63 8.81
C ARG A 98 12.65 4.14 9.96
N GLU A 99 12.00 4.42 11.10
CA GLU A 99 12.69 4.37 12.38
C GLU A 99 13.10 2.91 12.62
N GLY A 100 14.35 2.70 13.01
CA GLY A 100 14.96 1.37 13.12
C GLY A 100 16.37 1.27 12.52
N PHE A 101 16.94 2.38 12.06
CA PHE A 101 18.37 2.58 12.25
C PHE A 101 18.46 3.45 13.49
N SER A 102 18.91 2.90 14.61
CA SER A 102 19.08 3.67 15.83
C SER A 102 19.83 4.96 15.52
N SER A 103 19.20 6.11 15.74
CA SER A 103 19.82 7.44 15.56
C SER A 103 21.07 7.61 16.42
N LYS A 104 21.27 6.70 17.39
CA LYS A 104 22.44 6.59 18.25
C LYS A 104 23.66 5.95 17.57
N ILE A 105 23.50 5.19 16.48
CA ILE A 105 24.62 4.57 15.75
C ILE A 105 25.53 5.64 15.16
N GLY A 106 24.96 6.68 14.53
CA GLY A 106 25.75 7.77 13.92
C GLY A 106 26.74 8.43 14.90
N PRO A 107 26.29 8.91 16.07
CA PRO A 107 27.17 9.43 17.11
C PRO A 107 28.23 8.44 17.61
N ILE A 108 27.90 7.14 17.74
CA ILE A 108 28.86 6.12 18.19
C ILE A 108 29.94 5.88 17.11
N GLU A 109 29.55 5.80 15.84
CA GLU A 109 30.50 5.66 14.73
C GLU A 109 31.41 6.87 14.61
N GLN A 110 30.89 8.09 14.82
CA GLN A 110 31.71 9.29 14.90
C GLN A 110 32.73 9.20 16.04
N ARG A 111 32.30 8.78 17.23
CA ARG A 111 33.21 8.55 18.36
C ARG A 111 34.27 7.50 18.06
N CYS A 112 33.92 6.41 17.37
CA CYS A 112 34.89 5.40 16.92
C CYS A 112 35.94 5.99 15.98
N GLN A 113 35.53 6.86 15.05
CA GLN A 113 36.46 7.55 14.15
C GLN A 113 37.39 8.49 14.90
N GLU A 114 36.88 9.24 15.87
CA GLU A 114 37.69 10.14 16.71
C GLU A 114 38.70 9.34 17.56
N LEU A 115 38.26 8.27 18.22
CA LEU A 115 39.13 7.38 18.99
C LEU A 115 40.19 6.71 18.11
N SER A 116 39.85 6.30 16.89
CA SER A 116 40.81 5.75 15.94
C SER A 116 41.88 6.78 15.56
N ARG A 117 41.51 8.04 15.31
CA ARG A 117 42.47 9.13 15.05
C ARG A 117 43.37 9.38 16.25
N SER A 118 42.81 9.41 17.46
CA SER A 118 43.57 9.57 18.70
C SER A 118 44.56 8.42 18.92
N TYR A 119 44.16 7.18 18.65
CA TYR A 119 45.03 6.00 18.76
C TYR A 119 46.23 6.08 17.82
N LEU A 120 46.01 6.54 16.58
CA LEU A 120 47.07 6.72 15.59
C LEU A 120 48.00 7.89 15.92
N ALA A 121 47.51 8.92 16.61
CA ALA A 121 48.29 10.09 17.02
C ALA A 121 49.05 9.90 18.35
N ALA A 122 48.64 8.93 19.18
CA ALA A 122 49.23 8.65 20.48
C ALA A 122 50.71 8.24 20.35
N LYS A 123 51.56 8.81 21.22
CA LYS A 123 53.02 8.64 21.15
C LYS A 123 53.55 7.57 22.08
N ASP A 124 52.80 7.22 23.12
CA ASP A 124 53.16 6.17 24.07
C ASP A 124 52.14 5.03 24.09
N ASP A 125 52.61 3.89 24.57
CA ASP A 125 51.84 2.64 24.58
C ASP A 125 50.72 2.64 25.63
N ALA A 126 50.83 3.46 26.68
CA ALA A 126 49.80 3.57 27.71
C ALA A 126 48.57 4.33 27.21
N GLU A 127 48.76 5.42 26.47
CA GLU A 127 47.71 6.16 25.78
C GLU A 127 47.05 5.33 24.69
N LYS A 128 47.86 4.58 23.91
CA LYS A 128 47.33 3.62 22.92
C LYS A 128 46.45 2.56 23.57
N ALA A 129 46.91 1.93 24.66
CA ALA A 129 46.14 0.90 25.34
C ALA A 129 44.81 1.44 25.90
N ARG A 130 44.79 2.66 26.46
CA ARG A 130 43.56 3.31 26.92
C ARG A 130 42.60 3.60 25.76
N THR A 131 43.12 4.19 24.69
CA THR A 131 42.31 4.55 23.52
C THR A 131 41.75 3.31 22.81
N GLU A 132 42.53 2.23 22.75
CA GLU A 132 42.07 0.94 22.20
C GLU A 132 40.94 0.35 23.04
N ALA A 133 41.06 0.36 24.37
CA ALA A 133 40.02 -0.13 25.26
C ALA A 133 38.70 0.65 25.08
N GLU A 134 38.79 1.99 24.97
CA GLU A 134 37.62 2.83 24.69
C GLU A 134 37.03 2.58 23.31
N LEU A 135 37.86 2.40 22.29
CA LEU A 135 37.41 2.08 20.93
C LEU A 135 36.69 0.73 20.89
N ARG A 136 37.24 -0.30 21.54
CA ARG A 136 36.59 -1.63 21.66
C ARG A 136 35.22 -1.52 22.33
N LYS A 137 35.09 -0.70 23.37
CA LYS A 137 33.81 -0.46 24.05
C LYS A 137 32.80 0.21 23.12
N ALA A 138 33.19 1.28 22.42
CA ALA A 138 32.31 1.98 21.48
C ALA A 138 31.87 1.08 20.31
N LEU A 139 32.76 0.25 19.78
CA LEU A 139 32.44 -0.75 18.74
C LEU A 139 31.42 -1.78 19.24
N LYS A 140 31.59 -2.26 20.49
CA LYS A 140 30.63 -3.19 21.10
C LYS A 140 29.25 -2.55 21.27
N GLU A 141 29.19 -1.30 21.71
CA GLU A 141 27.94 -0.54 21.84
C GLU A 141 27.23 -0.38 20.47
N SER A 142 27.97 -0.06 19.40
CA SER A 142 27.41 -0.01 18.03
C SER A 142 26.86 -1.36 17.60
N PHE A 143 27.63 -2.43 17.81
CA PHE A 143 27.25 -3.79 17.43
C PHE A 143 25.99 -4.29 18.17
N ASP A 144 25.89 -4.02 19.47
CA ASP A 144 24.73 -4.40 20.28
C ASP A 144 23.45 -3.69 19.83
N LEU A 145 23.56 -2.41 19.43
CA LEU A 145 22.44 -1.69 18.84
C LEU A 145 21.99 -2.31 17.52
N VAL A 146 22.94 -2.69 16.65
CA VAL A 146 22.61 -3.35 15.37
C VAL A 146 21.92 -4.70 15.62
N ILE A 147 22.40 -5.49 16.58
CA ILE A 147 21.76 -6.76 16.97
C ILE A 147 20.35 -6.51 17.49
N SER A 148 20.17 -5.55 18.39
CA SER A 148 18.86 -5.24 18.98
C SER A 148 17.86 -4.78 17.92
N ASP A 149 18.27 -3.88 17.02
CA ASP A 149 17.43 -3.42 15.90
C ASP A 149 17.05 -4.59 14.97
N ALA A 150 18.01 -5.49 14.69
CA ALA A 150 17.76 -6.68 13.88
C ALA A 150 16.78 -7.66 14.55
N GLN A 151 16.92 -7.91 15.86
CA GLN A 151 16.01 -8.75 16.63
C GLN A 151 14.59 -8.18 16.64
N ALA A 152 14.44 -6.89 16.93
CA ALA A 152 13.13 -6.22 16.92
C ALA A 152 12.46 -6.29 15.53
N ARG A 153 13.25 -6.22 14.46
CA ARG A 153 12.76 -6.41 13.09
C ARG A 153 12.31 -7.85 12.84
N ILE A 154 13.07 -8.84 13.28
CA ILE A 154 12.71 -10.26 13.15
C ILE A 154 11.40 -10.54 13.89
N GLU A 155 11.26 -10.09 15.13
CA GLU A 155 10.03 -10.27 15.91
C GLU A 155 8.81 -9.65 15.23
N ARG A 156 8.96 -8.45 14.64
CA ARG A 156 7.89 -7.80 13.89
C ARG A 156 7.47 -8.62 12.67
N LEU A 157 8.43 -9.13 11.91
CA LEU A 157 8.17 -9.95 10.74
C LEU A 157 7.51 -11.29 11.13
N GLN A 158 7.96 -11.92 12.22
CA GLN A 158 7.34 -13.13 12.76
C GLN A 158 5.87 -12.88 13.13
N LYS A 159 5.56 -11.78 13.81
CA LYS A 159 4.18 -11.39 14.12
C LYS A 159 3.34 -11.18 12.86
N GLN A 160 3.92 -10.59 11.81
CA GLN A 160 3.22 -10.40 10.53
C GLN A 160 2.91 -11.72 9.83
N VAL A 161 3.88 -12.65 9.78
CA VAL A 161 3.68 -13.99 9.24
C VAL A 161 2.59 -14.72 10.02
N ALA A 162 2.64 -14.70 11.36
CA ALA A 162 1.63 -15.34 12.20
C ALA A 162 0.22 -14.75 11.96
N ASN A 163 0.11 -13.42 11.80
CA ASN A 163 -1.17 -12.77 11.50
C ASN A 163 -1.71 -13.15 10.12
N LEU A 164 -0.84 -13.28 9.10
CA LEU A 164 -1.24 -13.74 7.77
C LEU A 164 -1.71 -15.19 7.80
N GLN A 165 -1.00 -16.06 8.53
CA GLN A 165 -1.40 -17.47 8.73
C GLN A 165 -2.74 -17.57 9.46
N ALA A 166 -2.93 -16.79 10.53
CA ALA A 166 -4.19 -16.79 11.28
C ALA A 166 -5.39 -16.31 10.46
N LYS A 167 -5.15 -15.49 9.43
CA LYS A 167 -6.19 -14.93 8.54
C LYS A 167 -6.24 -15.62 7.18
N GLU A 168 -5.53 -16.73 6.99
CA GLU A 168 -5.37 -17.38 5.68
C GLU A 168 -6.71 -17.64 4.98
N GLU A 169 -7.61 -18.38 5.63
CA GLU A 169 -8.92 -18.73 5.08
C GLU A 169 -9.78 -17.50 4.78
N GLN A 170 -9.76 -16.50 5.66
CA GLN A 170 -10.47 -15.25 5.43
C GLN A 170 -9.92 -14.52 4.20
N ILE A 171 -8.59 -14.40 4.08
CA ILE A 171 -7.94 -13.75 2.95
C ILE A 171 -8.25 -14.51 1.65
N LEU A 172 -8.21 -15.85 1.67
CA LEU A 172 -8.54 -16.67 0.52
C LEU A 172 -10.00 -16.51 0.10
N ALA A 173 -10.94 -16.52 1.05
CA ALA A 173 -12.36 -16.32 0.80
C ALA A 173 -12.66 -14.93 0.22
N GLU A 174 -12.08 -13.88 0.80
CA GLU A 174 -12.21 -12.50 0.30
C GLU A 174 -11.66 -12.38 -1.13
N ARG A 175 -10.49 -12.97 -1.40
CA ARG A 175 -9.90 -12.96 -2.75
C ARG A 175 -10.74 -13.77 -3.74
N LEU A 176 -11.24 -14.94 -3.35
CA LEU A 176 -12.11 -15.76 -4.20
C LEU A 176 -13.38 -14.99 -4.57
N GLN A 177 -14.05 -14.38 -3.60
CA GLN A 177 -15.25 -13.57 -3.84
C GLN A 177 -14.97 -12.38 -4.77
N MET A 178 -13.83 -11.72 -4.61
CA MET A 178 -13.37 -10.65 -5.51
C MET A 178 -13.25 -11.14 -6.96
N PHE A 179 -12.64 -12.31 -7.20
CA PHE A 179 -12.54 -12.86 -8.56
C PHE A 179 -13.90 -13.30 -9.13
N LEU A 180 -14.76 -13.90 -8.31
CA LEU A 180 -16.08 -14.38 -8.75
C LEU A 180 -17.08 -13.25 -9.03
N SER A 181 -16.96 -12.11 -8.34
CA SER A 181 -17.83 -10.94 -8.54
C SER A 181 -17.46 -10.10 -9.76
N GLY A 182 -16.34 -10.39 -10.43
CA GLY A 182 -15.84 -9.58 -11.55
C GLY A 182 -15.28 -8.22 -11.12
N GLU A 183 -15.31 -7.89 -9.82
CA GLU A 183 -14.59 -6.77 -9.22
C GLU A 183 -13.11 -7.14 -9.13
N GLN A 184 -12.42 -7.21 -10.27
CA GLN A 184 -10.98 -7.39 -10.25
C GLN A 184 -10.32 -6.15 -9.64
N ASP A 185 -9.42 -6.38 -8.69
CA ASP A 185 -8.35 -5.47 -8.35
C ASP A 185 -7.71 -5.03 -9.67
N GLY A 186 -7.82 -3.75 -10.05
CA GLY A 186 -7.43 -3.27 -11.39
C GLY A 186 -6.01 -3.68 -11.79
N ALA A 187 -5.18 -3.99 -10.79
CA ALA A 187 -3.87 -4.60 -10.86
C ALA A 187 -3.70 -5.80 -11.82
N LEU A 188 -4.77 -6.56 -12.08
CA LEU A 188 -4.72 -7.77 -12.91
C LEU A 188 -5.82 -7.79 -13.98
N ALA A 189 -6.52 -6.67 -14.19
CA ALA A 189 -7.41 -6.56 -15.34
C ALA A 189 -6.59 -6.79 -16.61
N PRO A 190 -6.91 -7.81 -17.44
CA PRO A 190 -6.24 -7.93 -18.73
C PRO A 190 -6.45 -6.62 -19.49
N PRO A 191 -5.44 -6.13 -20.24
CA PRO A 191 -5.60 -4.90 -21.01
C PRO A 191 -6.86 -5.05 -21.87
N ALA A 192 -7.73 -4.02 -21.82
CA ALA A 192 -8.92 -3.98 -22.64
C ALA A 192 -8.50 -4.26 -24.08
N LYS A 193 -9.06 -5.32 -24.68
CA LYS A 193 -8.80 -5.63 -26.09
C LYS A 193 -9.24 -4.42 -26.94
N PRO A 194 -8.47 -4.09 -28.00
CA PRO A 194 -8.79 -2.98 -28.90
C PRO A 194 -10.14 -3.17 -29.58
#